data_AF-A0A838F2P8-F1
#
_entry.id   AF-A0A838F2P8-F1
#
_cell.length_a   1.000
_cell.length_b   1.000
_cell.length_c   1.000
_cell.angle_alpha   90.00
_cell.angle_beta   90.00
_cell.angle_gamma   90.00
#
_symmetry.space_group_name_H-M   'P 1'
#
loop_
_entity.id
_entity.type
_entity.pdbx_description
1 polymer ?
#
loop_
_entity_poly.entity_id
_entity_poly.type
_entity_poly.pdbx_seq_one_letter_code
_entity_poly.pdbx_strand_id
1 'polypeptide(L)'
;MKNLDHKDPNQILNFIKKLENAVDQPLLDLERREDVKIKIRVDEKVPPAMFKPDPLIPNGYIANLLTIRAMRPDLFVFSDSMEDLSAIHHCACGKEIDIQFWKICPYCARSFNL
;
A
#
# COMPACT_ATOMS: atom_id res chain seq x y z
N MET A 1 -2.16 -2.21 -40.69
CA MET A 1 -1.77 -2.29 -39.26
C MET A 1 -0.40 -2.94 -39.18
N LYS A 2 0.59 -2.31 -38.53
CA LYS A 2 1.89 -2.97 -38.30
C LYS A 2 1.67 -4.12 -37.30
N ASN A 3 2.23 -5.29 -37.60
CA ASN A 3 2.25 -6.41 -36.67
C ASN A 3 3.05 -5.99 -35.43
N LEU A 4 2.38 -5.89 -34.29
CA LEU A 4 3.03 -5.70 -33.01
C LEU A 4 3.70 -7.02 -32.63
N ASP A 5 5.03 -7.00 -32.43
CA ASP A 5 5.69 -8.14 -31.83
C ASP A 5 5.40 -8.12 -30.32
N HIS A 6 4.46 -8.97 -29.90
CA HIS A 6 4.04 -9.10 -28.50
C HIS A 6 5.14 -9.63 -27.56
N LYS A 7 6.35 -9.91 -28.08
CA LYS A 7 7.51 -10.32 -27.29
C LYS A 7 8.48 -9.18 -26.98
N ASP A 8 8.33 -7.99 -27.59
CA ASP A 8 9.16 -6.82 -27.29
C ASP A 8 8.40 -5.83 -26.38
N PRO A 9 8.73 -5.77 -25.08
CA PRO A 9 8.04 -4.90 -24.11
C PRO A 9 8.07 -3.41 -24.48
N ASN A 10 9.12 -2.96 -25.20
CA ASN A 10 9.24 -1.56 -25.59
C ASN A 10 8.27 -1.20 -26.72
N GLN A 11 8.02 -2.13 -27.65
CA GLN A 11 7.03 -1.93 -28.71
C GLN A 11 5.62 -1.87 -28.15
N ILE A 12 5.31 -2.73 -27.18
CA ILE A 12 4.03 -2.73 -26.46
C ILE A 12 3.85 -1.42 -25.70
N LEU A 13 4.85 -0.98 -24.93
CA LEU A 13 4.77 0.29 -24.19
C LEU A 13 4.56 1.48 -25.13
N ASN A 14 5.27 1.52 -26.26
CA ASN A 14 5.11 2.58 -27.26
C ASN A 14 3.73 2.56 -27.94
N PHE A 15 3.10 1.40 -28.05
CA PHE A 15 1.72 1.28 -28.52
C PHE A 15 0.73 1.78 -27.48
N ILE A 16 0.87 1.35 -26.22
CA ILE A 16 0.04 1.79 -25.09
C ILE A 16 0.08 3.31 -24.94
N LYS A 17 1.26 3.92 -25.03
CA LYS A 17 1.45 5.40 -24.99
C LYS A 17 0.72 6.17 -26.10
N LYS A 18 0.32 5.49 -27.18
CA LYS A 18 -0.38 6.08 -28.34
C LYS A 18 -1.88 5.82 -28.33
N LEU A 19 -2.39 5.10 -27.34
CA LEU A 19 -3.83 4.91 -27.20
C LEU A 19 -4.44 6.23 -26.74
N GLU A 20 -5.45 6.70 -27.48
CA GLU A 20 -6.17 7.93 -27.20
C GLU A 20 -7.66 7.64 -27.02
N ASN A 21 -8.36 8.46 -26.25
CA ASN A 21 -9.81 8.40 -26.08
C ASN A 21 -10.52 9.18 -27.20
N ALA A 22 -11.86 9.21 -27.18
CA ALA A 22 -12.67 9.89 -28.21
C ALA A 22 -12.55 11.42 -28.24
N VAL A 23 -11.72 12.02 -27.37
CA VAL A 23 -11.43 13.46 -27.32
C VAL A 23 -9.92 13.73 -27.48
N ASP A 24 -9.20 12.83 -28.15
CA ASP A 24 -7.77 12.93 -28.50
C ASP A 24 -6.83 13.10 -27.28
N GLN A 25 -7.22 12.59 -26.11
CA GLN A 25 -6.38 12.55 -24.91
C GLN A 25 -5.82 11.14 -24.68
N PRO A 26 -4.63 11.00 -24.06
CA PRO A 26 -4.09 9.68 -23.70
C PRO A 26 -5.11 8.84 -22.95
N LEU A 27 -5.35 7.62 -23.43
CA LEU A 27 -6.33 6.69 -22.85
C LEU A 27 -5.91 6.18 -21.46
N LEU A 28 -4.60 6.10 -21.23
CA LEU A 28 -4.00 5.60 -20.01
C LEU A 28 -3.02 6.63 -19.46
N ASP A 29 -3.17 6.95 -18.18
CA ASP A 29 -2.22 7.80 -17.46
C ASP A 29 -1.13 6.93 -16.84
N LEU A 30 -0.03 6.77 -17.56
CA LEU A 30 1.10 5.91 -17.18
C LEU A 30 2.02 6.54 -16.13
N GLU A 31 1.86 7.84 -15.86
CA GLU A 31 2.66 8.58 -14.89
C GLU A 31 1.84 8.93 -13.63
N ARG A 32 0.57 8.49 -13.57
CA ARG A 32 -0.33 8.78 -12.44
C ARG A 32 0.24 8.21 -11.16
N ARG A 33 0.79 9.09 -10.33
CA ARG A 33 1.12 8.82 -8.94
C ARG A 33 0.03 9.46 -8.09
N GLU A 34 -0.72 8.63 -7.39
CA GLU A 34 -1.76 9.12 -6.49
C GLU A 34 -1.34 8.94 -5.03
N ASP A 35 -1.31 10.06 -4.31
CA ASP A 35 -1.16 10.03 -2.86
C ASP A 35 -2.56 9.97 -2.23
N VAL A 36 -2.89 8.82 -1.63
CA VAL A 36 -4.14 8.66 -0.88
C VAL A 36 -3.89 9.01 0.58
N LYS A 37 -4.46 10.13 1.03
CA LYS A 37 -4.39 10.53 2.45
C LYS A 37 -5.53 9.90 3.24
N ILE A 38 -5.20 8.99 4.14
CA ILE A 38 -6.15 8.36 5.06
C ILE A 38 -6.18 9.09 6.41
N LYS A 39 -7.38 9.21 6.99
CA LYS A 39 -7.56 9.73 8.35
C LYS A 39 -7.71 8.57 9.32
N ILE A 40 -6.87 8.52 10.34
CA ILE A 40 -6.96 7.51 11.40
C ILE A 40 -7.22 8.18 12.74
N ARG A 41 -8.28 7.77 13.43
CA ARG A 41 -8.62 8.22 14.78
C ARG A 41 -8.26 7.15 15.81
N VAL A 42 -7.82 7.59 16.99
CA VAL A 42 -7.50 6.67 18.09
C VAL A 42 -8.79 6.07 18.65
N ASP A 43 -8.80 4.75 18.80
CA ASP A 43 -9.79 4.00 19.56
C ASP A 43 -9.12 2.78 20.23
N GLU A 44 -8.98 2.84 21.56
CA GLU A 44 -8.34 1.79 22.36
C GLU A 44 -9.15 0.48 22.42
N LYS A 45 -10.40 0.47 21.95
CA LYS A 45 -11.21 -0.75 21.82
C LYS A 45 -10.83 -1.58 20.59
N VAL A 46 -10.11 -0.98 19.64
CA VAL A 46 -9.56 -1.72 18.50
C VAL A 46 -8.31 -2.48 18.99
N PRO A 47 -8.18 -3.78 18.71
CA PRO A 47 -6.99 -4.52 19.10
C PRO A 47 -5.71 -3.97 18.43
N PRO A 48 -4.53 -4.13 19.06
CA PRO A 48 -3.26 -3.78 18.43
C PRO A 48 -3.07 -4.49 17.08
N ALA A 49 -2.37 -3.81 16.17
CA ALA A 49 -2.14 -4.23 14.77
C ALA A 49 -3.41 -4.39 13.92
N MET A 50 -4.55 -3.85 14.34
CA MET A 50 -5.79 -3.85 13.55
C MET A 50 -6.27 -2.43 13.24
N PHE A 51 -7.01 -2.34 12.15
CA PHE A 51 -7.76 -1.16 11.73
C PHE A 51 -9.22 -1.55 11.51
N LYS A 52 -10.14 -0.65 11.81
CA LYS A 52 -11.57 -0.79 11.45
C LYS A 52 -12.03 0.48 10.74
N PRO A 53 -13.02 0.41 9.83
CA PRO A 53 -13.62 1.62 9.27
C PRO A 53 -14.13 2.55 10.38
N ASP A 54 -13.88 3.85 10.26
CA ASP A 54 -14.40 4.83 11.21
C ASP A 54 -15.90 5.05 10.93
N PRO A 55 -16.81 4.81 11.89
CA PRO A 55 -18.23 5.06 11.70
C PRO A 55 -18.57 6.55 11.56
N LEU A 56 -17.66 7.46 11.91
CA LEU A 56 -17.88 8.91 11.90
C LEU A 56 -17.24 9.60 10.69
N ILE A 57 -16.19 9.02 10.12
CA ILE A 57 -15.40 9.65 9.05
C ILE A 57 -15.43 8.74 7.81
N PRO A 58 -16.11 9.15 6.73
CA PRO A 58 -16.09 8.41 5.47
C PRO A 58 -14.66 8.19 4.98
N ASN A 59 -14.35 6.97 4.55
CA ASN A 59 -13.00 6.52 4.14
C ASN A 59 -11.91 6.70 5.22
N GLY A 60 -12.31 6.92 6.48
CA GLY A 60 -11.43 6.95 7.63
C GLY A 60 -11.37 5.59 8.33
N TYR A 61 -10.39 5.46 9.22
CA TYR A 61 -10.21 4.27 10.04
C TYR A 61 -10.08 4.64 11.51
N ILE A 62 -10.38 3.69 12.38
CA ILE A 62 -10.04 3.71 13.79
C ILE A 62 -9.02 2.62 14.09
N ALA A 63 -8.08 2.94 14.98
CA ALA A 63 -7.06 2.00 15.42
C ALA A 63 -6.57 2.34 16.83
N ASN A 64 -5.96 1.36 17.49
CA ASN A 64 -5.29 1.57 18.77
C ASN A 64 -4.13 2.56 18.63
N LEU A 65 -3.83 3.34 19.67
CA LEU A 65 -2.70 4.27 19.67
C LEU A 65 -1.35 3.59 19.38
N LEU A 66 -1.13 2.37 19.88
CA LEU A 66 0.07 1.59 19.58
C LEU A 66 0.17 1.28 18.09
N THR A 67 -0.92 0.83 17.45
CA THR A 67 -0.95 0.55 16.01
C THR A 67 -0.57 1.80 15.20
N ILE A 68 -1.18 2.94 15.52
CA ILE A 68 -0.92 4.22 14.83
C ILE A 68 0.55 4.62 15.00
N ARG A 69 1.09 4.47 16.20
CA ARG A 69 2.50 4.77 16.48
C ARG A 69 3.45 3.76 15.87
N ALA A 70 3.04 2.53 15.62
CA ALA A 70 3.89 1.47 15.07
C ALA A 70 3.96 1.49 13.55
N MET A 71 2.95 2.04 12.89
CA MET A 71 2.88 2.13 11.43
C MET A 71 3.93 3.10 10.87
N ARG A 72 4.39 2.82 9.65
CA ARG A 72 5.13 3.81 8.85
C ARG A 72 4.18 4.93 8.40
N PRO A 73 4.65 6.18 8.31
CA PRO A 73 3.80 7.31 7.91
C PRO A 73 3.33 7.20 6.45
N ASP A 74 4.20 6.67 5.59
CA ASP A 74 3.95 6.49 4.16
C ASP A 74 4.08 5.01 3.81
N LEU A 75 3.08 4.47 3.12
CA LEU A 75 3.05 3.08 2.65
C LEU A 75 2.98 3.09 1.13
N PHE A 76 3.92 2.40 0.50
CA PHE A 76 3.88 2.19 -0.93
C PHE A 76 2.95 1.02 -1.22
N VAL A 77 1.84 1.30 -1.89
CA VAL A 77 0.91 0.29 -2.36
C VAL A 77 1.23 0.03 -3.83
N PHE A 78 1.62 -1.21 -4.14
CA PHE A 78 1.75 -1.67 -5.53
C PHE A 78 0.43 -2.31 -5.98
N SER A 79 0.39 -2.86 -7.19
CA SER A 79 -0.78 -3.63 -7.69
C SER A 79 -1.18 -4.79 -6.75
N ASP A 80 -2.23 -5.52 -7.11
CA ASP A 80 -2.97 -6.49 -6.28
C ASP A 80 -2.17 -7.54 -5.47
N SER A 81 -0.86 -7.75 -5.70
CA SER A 81 -0.01 -8.57 -4.82
C SER A 81 1.34 -7.91 -4.48
N MET A 82 1.75 -8.06 -3.21
CA MET A 82 3.06 -7.63 -2.68
C MET A 82 3.82 -8.78 -1.99
N GLU A 83 3.36 -10.02 -2.20
CA GLU A 83 3.83 -11.23 -1.49
C GLU A 83 5.34 -11.44 -1.69
N ASP A 84 5.84 -11.23 -2.90
CA ASP A 84 7.27 -11.35 -3.24
C ASP A 84 8.16 -10.32 -2.54
N LEU A 85 7.58 -9.20 -2.07
CA LEU A 85 8.30 -8.15 -1.37
C LEU A 85 8.23 -8.32 0.15
N SER A 86 7.43 -9.27 0.65
CA SER A 86 7.20 -9.46 2.09
C SER A 86 8.51 -9.67 2.85
N ALA A 87 8.61 -9.01 4.01
CA ALA A 87 9.78 -9.10 4.88
C ALA A 87 9.34 -9.51 6.28
N ILE A 88 9.11 -10.81 6.47
CA ILE A 88 8.55 -11.35 7.71
C ILE A 88 9.62 -11.38 8.82
N HIS A 89 9.33 -10.68 9.92
CA HIS A 89 10.10 -10.68 11.15
C HIS A 89 9.34 -11.37 12.28
N HIS A 90 10.03 -12.24 13.01
CA HIS A 90 9.50 -12.92 14.19
C HIS A 90 9.86 -12.12 15.45
N CYS A 91 8.88 -11.40 16.00
CA CYS A 91 9.11 -10.58 17.18
C CYS A 91 9.17 -11.46 18.45
N ALA A 92 9.93 -11.02 19.45
CA ALA A 92 10.03 -11.67 20.76
C ALA A 92 8.68 -11.83 21.49
N CYS A 93 7.64 -11.08 21.11
CA CYS A 93 6.28 -11.29 21.62
C CYS A 93 5.54 -12.48 20.96
N GLY A 94 6.23 -13.27 20.13
CA GLY A 94 5.67 -14.42 19.43
C GLY A 94 4.78 -14.07 18.24
N LYS A 95 4.93 -12.88 17.66
CA LYS A 95 4.15 -12.44 16.49
C LYS A 95 5.04 -12.33 15.26
N GLU A 96 4.52 -12.86 14.15
CA GLU A 96 5.07 -12.66 12.82
C GLU A 96 4.52 -11.35 12.25
N ILE A 97 5.42 -10.51 11.75
CA ILE A 97 5.11 -9.16 11.32
C ILE A 97 5.86 -8.90 10.02
N ASP A 98 5.13 -8.45 8.99
CA ASP A 98 5.76 -7.94 7.79
C ASP A 98 6.28 -6.51 8.03
N ILE A 99 7.60 -6.36 8.15
CA ILE A 99 8.24 -5.08 8.54
C ILE A 99 8.13 -4.00 7.47
N GLN A 100 7.63 -4.34 6.27
CA GLN A 100 7.35 -3.35 5.23
C GLN A 100 6.36 -2.28 5.69
N PHE A 101 5.40 -2.64 6.53
CA PHE A 101 4.32 -1.74 6.96
C PHE A 101 4.60 -1.04 8.31
N TRP A 102 5.59 -1.52 9.06
CA TRP A 102 5.78 -1.13 10.46
C TRP A 102 7.20 -0.63 10.71
N LYS A 103 7.36 0.31 11.65
CA LYS A 103 8.66 0.76 12.16
C LYS A 103 9.05 0.11 13.50
N ILE A 104 8.07 -0.38 14.24
CA ILE A 104 8.22 -1.16 15.48
C ILE A 104 7.10 -2.20 15.53
N CYS A 105 7.20 -3.19 16.42
CA CYS A 105 6.18 -4.21 16.57
C CYS A 105 4.83 -3.59 16.99
N PRO A 106 3.74 -3.74 16.21
CA PRO A 106 2.45 -3.15 16.51
C PRO A 106 1.72 -3.85 17.67
N TYR A 107 2.25 -4.97 18.17
CA TYR A 107 1.70 -5.72 19.30
C TYR A 107 2.37 -5.40 20.63
N CYS A 108 3.68 -5.10 20.64
CA CYS A 108 4.43 -4.91 21.89
C CYS A 108 5.40 -3.72 21.90
N ALA A 109 5.38 -2.88 20.85
CA ALA A 109 6.20 -1.68 20.71
C ALA A 109 7.73 -1.90 20.64
N ARG A 110 8.23 -3.14 20.62
CA ARG A 110 9.66 -3.42 20.48
C ARG A 110 10.17 -3.04 19.08
N SER A 111 11.42 -2.57 19.02
CA SER A 111 12.13 -2.40 17.76
C SER A 111 12.36 -3.75 17.07
N PHE A 112 12.35 -3.73 15.75
CA PHE A 112 12.92 -4.82 14.97
C PHE A 112 14.44 -4.67 15.08
N ASN A 113 15.09 -5.54 15.87
CA ASN A 113 16.54 -5.62 15.86
C ASN A 113 16.92 -6.30 14.55
N LEU A 114 17.13 -5.49 13.51
CA LEU A 114 17.58 -5.90 12.19
C LEU A 114 19.10 -6.01 12.16
#